data_AF-A0A9P8ADI0-F1
#
_entry.id   AF-A0A9P8ADI0-F1
#
_cell.length_a   1.000
_cell.length_b   1.000
_cell.length_c   1.000
_cell.angle_alpha   90.00
_cell.angle_beta   90.00
_cell.angle_gamma   90.00
#
_symmetry.space_group_name_H-M   'P 1'
#
loop_
_entity.id
_entity.type
_entity.pdbx_description
1 polymer ?
#
loop_
_entity_poly.entity_id
_entity_poly.type
_entity_poly.pdbx_seq_one_letter_code
_entity_poly.pdbx_strand_id
1 'polypeptide(L)'
;MRWHSLDVGSLHYPLPGGKNPVVEVHIIAIDSPDRVVSLSRSTEFSVDSVLFEVAWTTSDMLLVKEMSRDAVRGQVLMFNWTQLVPSRPQLEGEVVRQVDLKPGWIECEQTIFPLPSTVLGLSAYLDIVEDREGYKHIAVFESSRSSEPYFITQGKWEVTGKLLGVNEERKTVYFQAAYPTSIQRSILSVNIIEKQPFLSVTPIAEDGYYRADFSPSSDYHLLSYEGPGIPWQKIMTADGDRPLYTPGDNDHLRTIQATEEMHLLTNSYDGFDFNIKEIRPPNMDTSGETKYLVLFTVSGAPSSQIVNLMFRRDWNSYVTHKLRSIVVMMDGRGTGYQGRNLRSPVKNRLGRWEARDAPRNRGDSVQLLIWMTK
;
A
#
# COMPACT_ATOMS: atom_id res chain seq x y z
N MET A 1 -25.88 43.83 8.58
CA MET A 1 -24.82 42.82 8.34
C MET A 1 -23.82 43.40 7.37
N ARG A 2 -22.56 43.61 7.79
CA ARG A 2 -21.45 43.89 6.87
C ARG A 2 -20.85 42.55 6.47
N TRP A 3 -21.04 42.16 5.21
CA TRP A 3 -20.30 41.04 4.63
C TRP A 3 -18.82 41.40 4.65
N HIS A 4 -18.01 40.60 5.34
CA HIS A 4 -16.57 40.69 5.23
C HIS A 4 -16.18 40.20 3.83
N SER A 5 -15.27 40.90 3.15
CA SER A 5 -14.70 40.40 1.90
C SER A 5 -14.02 39.06 2.16
N LEU A 6 -14.34 38.05 1.34
CA LEU A 6 -13.64 36.78 1.34
C LEU A 6 -12.18 37.04 0.95
N ASP A 7 -11.26 36.81 1.88
CA ASP A 7 -9.83 36.81 1.58
C ASP A 7 -9.48 35.44 0.98
N VAL A 8 -9.08 35.42 -0.29
CA VAL A 8 -8.74 34.19 -1.00
C VAL A 8 -7.25 33.96 -0.86
N GLY A 9 -6.85 33.00 -0.02
CA GLY A 9 -5.46 32.58 0.08
C GLY A 9 -4.95 31.98 -1.23
N SER A 10 -3.72 32.32 -1.62
CA SER A 10 -3.05 31.73 -2.79
C SER A 10 -2.21 30.52 -2.38
N LEU A 11 -2.37 29.40 -3.07
CA LEU A 11 -1.53 28.21 -2.94
C LEU A 11 -0.80 27.93 -4.26
N HIS A 12 0.52 27.70 -4.19
CA HIS A 12 1.25 27.20 -5.35
C HIS A 12 0.84 25.75 -5.64
N TYR A 13 0.06 25.55 -6.70
CA TYR A 13 -0.45 24.25 -7.11
C TYR A 13 -0.04 23.97 -8.57
N PRO A 14 0.96 23.10 -8.82
CA PRO A 14 1.41 22.81 -10.17
C PRO A 14 0.39 21.96 -10.92
N LEU A 15 -0.28 22.56 -11.92
CA LEU A 15 -1.15 21.84 -12.84
C LEU A 15 -0.36 20.91 -13.77
N PRO A 16 -1.01 19.94 -14.44
CA PRO A 16 -0.35 19.11 -15.46
C PRO A 16 0.41 19.96 -16.50
N GLY A 17 1.70 19.66 -16.69
CA GLY A 17 2.60 20.44 -17.55
C GLY A 17 3.21 21.70 -16.92
N GLY A 18 2.73 22.14 -15.75
CA GLY A 18 3.30 23.25 -14.99
C GLY A 18 4.69 22.97 -14.43
N LYS A 19 5.36 23.97 -13.85
CA LYS A 19 6.67 23.77 -13.22
C LYS A 19 6.50 23.10 -11.86
N ASN A 20 7.23 22.02 -11.62
CA ASN A 20 7.28 21.39 -10.30
C ASN A 20 8.06 22.27 -9.31
N PRO A 21 7.80 22.12 -7.99
CA PRO A 21 8.68 22.71 -6.99
C PRO A 21 10.09 22.12 -7.11
N VAL A 22 11.09 22.98 -6.94
CA VAL A 22 12.49 22.57 -6.80
C VAL A 22 12.73 22.24 -5.32
N VAL A 23 13.30 21.07 -5.04
CA VAL A 23 13.50 20.57 -3.68
C VAL A 23 14.98 20.39 -3.41
N GLU A 24 15.39 20.81 -2.22
CA GLU A 24 16.72 20.58 -1.65
C GLU A 24 16.58 19.83 -0.34
N VAL A 25 17.57 18.99 -0.02
CA VAL A 25 17.64 18.28 1.27
C VAL A 25 18.77 18.89 2.08
N HIS A 26 18.44 19.28 3.30
CA HIS A 26 19.38 19.85 4.26
C HIS A 26 19.35 19.03 5.54
N ILE A 27 20.52 18.80 6.14
CA ILE A 27 20.68 18.13 7.43
C ILE A 27 21.20 19.14 8.44
N ILE A 28 20.58 19.15 9.62
CA ILE A 28 20.94 20.04 10.72
C ILE A 28 21.22 19.16 11.94
N ALA A 29 22.36 19.39 12.59
CA ALA A 29 22.67 18.75 13.85
C ALA A 29 21.87 19.42 14.98
N ILE A 30 21.19 18.62 15.81
CA ILE A 30 20.28 19.14 16.85
C ILE A 30 21.05 19.94 17.91
N ASP A 31 22.27 19.54 18.21
CA ASP A 31 23.18 20.20 19.15
C ASP A 31 23.92 21.41 18.53
N SER A 32 23.84 21.60 17.21
CA SER A 32 24.50 22.69 16.47
C SER A 32 23.60 23.16 15.31
N PRO A 33 22.47 23.82 15.61
CA PRO A 33 21.45 24.14 14.60
C PRO A 33 21.94 25.11 13.51
N ASP A 34 22.97 25.91 13.80
CA ASP A 34 23.58 26.83 12.84
C ASP A 34 24.41 26.11 11.77
N ARG A 35 24.73 24.83 11.97
CA ARG A 35 25.50 24.02 11.03
C ARG A 35 24.57 23.23 10.12
N VAL A 36 24.14 23.88 9.05
CA VAL A 36 23.31 23.29 7.99
C VAL A 36 24.21 22.64 6.93
N VAL A 37 23.98 21.38 6.62
CA VAL A 37 24.68 20.65 5.55
C VAL A 37 23.73 20.39 4.39
N SER A 38 24.07 20.87 3.20
CA SER A 38 23.27 20.66 2.00
C SER A 38 23.66 19.38 1.27
N LEU A 39 22.68 18.63 0.79
CA LEU A 39 22.90 17.42 0.01
C LEU A 39 22.80 17.71 -1.48
N SER A 40 23.81 17.30 -2.25
CA SER A 40 23.83 17.43 -3.71
C SER A 40 24.04 16.08 -4.41
N ARG A 41 23.65 16.01 -5.68
CA ARG A 41 23.86 14.82 -6.52
C ARG A 41 25.28 14.82 -7.09
N SER A 42 25.87 13.63 -7.24
CA SER A 42 27.11 13.46 -8.01
C SER A 42 26.89 13.50 -9.52
N THR A 43 25.70 13.12 -9.97
CA THR A 43 25.32 13.09 -11.39
C THR A 43 23.98 13.76 -11.61
N GLU A 44 23.83 14.45 -12.73
CA GLU A 44 22.53 14.95 -13.16
C GLU A 44 21.59 13.78 -13.51
N PHE A 45 20.34 13.86 -13.06
CA PHE A 45 19.34 12.82 -13.28
C PHE A 45 18.11 13.36 -14.05
N SER A 46 17.42 14.32 -13.44
CA SER A 46 16.34 15.07 -14.07
C SER A 46 16.18 16.40 -13.35
N VAL A 47 15.98 17.48 -14.11
CA VAL A 47 15.79 18.84 -13.58
C VAL A 47 14.55 18.94 -12.70
N ASP A 48 13.53 18.12 -13.00
CA ASP A 48 12.24 18.10 -12.30
C ASP A 48 12.05 16.78 -11.52
N SER A 49 13.13 16.20 -10.99
CA SER A 49 13.01 14.96 -10.21
C SER A 49 12.19 15.17 -8.93
N VAL A 50 11.51 14.12 -8.51
CA VAL A 50 10.72 14.09 -7.27
C VAL A 50 11.46 13.24 -6.26
N LEU A 51 11.86 13.86 -5.16
CA LEU A 51 12.36 13.16 -3.97
C LEU A 51 11.15 12.63 -3.19
N PHE A 52 11.14 11.35 -2.83
CA PHE A 52 9.96 10.75 -2.18
C PHE A 52 10.27 9.98 -0.90
N GLU A 53 11.54 9.67 -0.63
CA GLU A 53 11.97 9.04 0.61
C GLU A 53 13.37 9.51 1.01
N VAL A 54 13.53 9.82 2.29
CA VAL A 54 14.82 10.11 2.94
C VAL A 54 14.90 9.24 4.19
N ALA A 55 15.86 8.32 4.24
CA ALA A 55 15.94 7.33 5.31
C ALA A 55 17.39 7.06 5.72
N TRP A 56 17.66 7.11 7.02
CA TRP A 56 18.92 6.66 7.59
C TRP A 56 18.95 5.12 7.62
N THR A 57 20.03 4.53 7.13
CA THR A 57 20.29 3.09 7.18
C THR A 57 21.27 2.73 8.30
N THR A 58 22.13 3.67 8.68
CA THR A 58 23.00 3.62 9.87
C THR A 58 23.13 5.03 10.47
N SER A 59 23.94 5.20 11.51
CA SER A 59 24.32 6.53 12.04
C SER A 59 25.04 7.43 11.02
N ASP A 60 25.65 6.82 10.00
CA ASP A 60 26.54 7.50 9.07
C ASP A 60 26.07 7.43 7.61
N MET A 61 25.05 6.61 7.32
CA MET A 61 24.57 6.38 5.97
C MET A 61 23.13 6.84 5.83
N LEU A 62 22.90 7.75 4.90
CA LEU A 62 21.58 8.25 4.52
C LEU A 62 21.28 7.88 3.08
N LEU A 63 20.09 7.34 2.84
CA LEU A 63 19.56 7.08 1.51
C LEU A 63 18.49 8.11 1.14
N VAL A 64 18.51 8.56 -0.11
CA VAL A 64 17.47 9.40 -0.71
C VAL A 64 16.97 8.72 -1.98
N LYS A 65 15.67 8.42 -2.04
CA LYS A 65 15.04 7.92 -3.26
C LYS A 65 14.48 9.09 -4.07
N GLU A 66 14.75 9.08 -5.37
CA GLU A 66 14.17 10.03 -6.30
C GLU A 66 13.72 9.37 -7.60
N MET A 67 12.76 10.00 -8.27
CA MET A 67 12.24 9.56 -9.56
C MET A 67 12.17 10.69 -10.57
N SER A 68 12.22 10.35 -11.85
CA SER A 68 11.95 11.28 -12.93
C SER A 68 10.50 11.77 -12.86
N ARG A 69 10.23 12.93 -13.44
CA ARG A 69 8.90 13.55 -13.45
C ARG A 69 7.77 12.65 -13.99
N ASP A 70 8.08 11.76 -14.93
CA ASP A 70 7.14 10.78 -15.50
C ASP A 70 6.98 9.50 -14.66
N ALA A 71 7.71 9.41 -13.53
CA ALA A 71 7.78 8.29 -12.59
C ALA A 71 8.21 6.96 -13.23
N VAL A 72 9.00 6.98 -14.30
CA VAL A 72 9.45 5.73 -14.98
C VAL A 72 10.87 5.37 -14.60
N ARG A 73 11.75 6.36 -14.47
CA ARG A 73 13.13 6.17 -14.01
C ARG A 73 13.22 6.58 -12.55
N GLY A 74 13.94 5.81 -11.75
CA GLY A 74 14.24 6.12 -10.37
C GLY A 74 15.69 5.85 -10.04
N GLN A 75 16.18 6.48 -8.98
CA GLN A 75 17.47 6.18 -8.42
C GLN A 75 17.47 6.32 -6.89
N VAL A 76 18.44 5.66 -6.26
CA VAL A 76 18.74 5.80 -4.84
C VAL A 76 20.13 6.38 -4.70
N LEU A 77 20.21 7.52 -4.02
CA LEU A 77 21.43 8.20 -3.66
C LEU A 77 21.83 7.80 -2.25
N MET A 78 23.10 7.45 -2.05
CA MET A 78 23.71 7.22 -0.75
C MET A 78 24.62 8.37 -0.38
N PHE A 79 24.45 8.87 0.83
CA PHE A 79 25.25 9.92 1.44
C PHE A 79 26.00 9.33 2.64
N ASN A 80 27.33 9.42 2.63
CA ASN A 80 28.19 8.95 3.72
C ASN A 80 28.65 10.12 4.58
N TRP A 81 28.09 10.22 5.78
CA TRP A 81 28.33 11.31 6.71
C TRP A 81 29.79 11.41 7.19
N THR A 82 30.52 10.30 7.20
CA THR A 82 31.96 10.30 7.55
C THR A 82 32.82 11.10 6.56
N GLN A 83 32.30 11.40 5.37
CA GLN A 83 32.98 12.21 4.36
C GLN A 83 32.74 13.72 4.53
N LEU A 84 31.91 14.13 5.49
CA LEU A 84 31.65 15.54 5.72
C LEU A 84 32.90 16.26 6.27
N VAL A 85 33.40 17.23 5.50
CA VAL A 85 34.53 18.06 5.93
C VAL A 85 33.99 19.35 6.56
N PRO A 86 34.46 19.77 7.77
CA PRO A 86 33.96 20.98 8.43
C PRO A 86 34.01 22.26 7.60
N SER A 87 34.99 22.39 6.71
CA SER A 87 35.15 23.56 5.83
C SER A 87 34.18 23.58 4.64
N ARG A 88 33.46 22.49 4.37
CA ARG A 88 32.51 22.38 3.26
C ARG A 88 31.21 21.74 3.79
N PRO A 89 30.18 22.55 4.12
CA PRO A 89 28.89 22.05 4.61
C PRO A 89 28.03 21.51 3.46
N GLN A 90 28.61 20.66 2.61
CA GLN A 90 27.96 20.03 1.48
C GLN A 90 28.43 18.59 1.38
N LEU A 91 27.49 17.68 1.16
CA LEU A 91 27.78 16.27 0.92
C LEU A 91 27.23 15.85 -0.44
N GLU A 92 28.06 15.15 -1.20
CA GLU A 92 27.72 14.68 -2.54
C GLU A 92 27.28 13.21 -2.47
N GLY A 93 26.12 12.91 -3.05
CA GLY A 93 25.52 11.57 -2.99
C GLY A 93 25.98 10.67 -4.14
N GLU A 94 26.35 9.43 -3.81
CA GLU A 94 26.69 8.36 -4.75
C GLU A 94 25.40 7.67 -5.24
N VAL A 95 25.23 7.47 -6.55
CA VAL A 95 24.10 6.66 -7.07
C VAL A 95 24.39 5.18 -6.83
N VAL A 96 23.63 4.54 -5.96
CA VAL A 96 23.83 3.13 -5.55
C VAL A 96 22.80 2.17 -6.16
N ARG A 97 21.66 2.69 -6.62
CA ARG A 97 20.62 1.89 -7.29
C ARG A 97 19.94 2.71 -8.37
N GLN A 98 19.62 2.06 -9.49
CA GLN A 98 18.82 2.62 -10.57
C GLN A 98 17.62 1.71 -10.85
N VAL A 99 16.50 2.32 -11.21
CA VAL A 99 15.25 1.64 -11.52
C VAL A 99 14.73 2.18 -12.85
N ASP A 100 14.42 1.31 -13.80
CA ASP A 100 13.67 1.66 -15.02
C ASP A 100 12.45 0.74 -15.09
N LEU A 101 11.27 1.32 -14.84
CA LEU A 101 10.04 0.56 -14.67
C LEU A 101 9.15 0.68 -15.91
N LYS A 102 9.16 -0.35 -16.76
CA LYS A 102 8.34 -0.42 -17.98
C LYS A 102 7.68 -1.80 -18.12
N PRO A 103 6.35 -1.87 -18.38
CA PRO A 103 5.38 -0.77 -18.37
C PRO A 103 4.99 -0.38 -16.94
N GLY A 104 4.64 0.90 -16.71
CA GLY A 104 4.06 1.34 -15.43
C GLY A 104 4.58 2.69 -14.94
N TRP A 105 4.60 2.83 -13.62
CA TRP A 105 5.20 3.94 -12.89
C TRP A 105 5.72 3.43 -11.54
N ILE A 106 6.72 4.12 -11.00
CA ILE A 106 7.25 3.93 -9.66
C ILE A 106 6.24 4.52 -8.67
N GLU A 107 5.86 3.74 -7.67
CA GLU A 107 5.02 4.22 -6.58
C GLU A 107 5.83 5.00 -5.56
N CYS A 108 5.29 6.13 -5.10
CA CYS A 108 5.93 7.04 -4.14
C CYS A 108 5.77 6.52 -2.70
N GLU A 109 6.39 5.38 -2.37
CA GLU A 109 6.31 4.78 -1.03
C GLU A 109 7.60 5.00 -0.23
N GLN A 110 7.46 5.10 1.10
CA GLN A 110 8.57 5.21 2.06
C GLN A 110 8.71 3.88 2.81
N THR A 111 9.61 3.03 2.34
CA THR A 111 9.67 1.60 2.69
C THR A 111 11.04 1.13 3.16
N ILE A 112 12.06 1.99 3.19
CA ILE A 112 13.38 1.66 3.72
C ILE A 112 13.26 1.47 5.23
N PHE A 113 13.77 0.33 5.70
CA PHE A 113 13.89 0.03 7.10
C PHE A 113 15.35 -0.31 7.44
N PRO A 114 16.04 0.45 8.31
CA PRO A 114 17.42 0.17 8.70
C PRO A 114 17.52 -1.19 9.42
N LEU A 115 18.54 -1.97 9.10
CA LEU A 115 18.80 -3.24 9.77
C LEU A 115 20.18 -3.19 10.46
N PRO A 116 20.22 -3.11 11.80
CA PRO A 116 21.48 -3.03 12.53
C PRO A 116 22.38 -4.25 12.31
N SER A 117 23.69 -4.05 12.48
CA SER A 117 24.69 -5.10 12.29
C SER A 117 24.57 -6.26 13.28
N THR A 118 23.83 -6.08 14.37
CA THR A 118 23.48 -7.12 15.34
C THR A 118 22.68 -8.27 14.72
N VAL A 119 21.92 -8.01 13.65
CA VAL A 119 21.01 -9.01 13.04
C VAL A 119 21.76 -9.96 12.09
N LEU A 120 22.51 -9.40 11.14
CA LEU A 120 23.19 -10.14 10.07
C LEU A 120 24.72 -10.18 10.19
N GLY A 121 25.30 -9.53 11.21
CA GLY A 121 26.75 -9.33 11.32
C GLY A 121 27.30 -8.24 10.39
N LEU A 122 26.42 -7.52 9.70
CA LEU A 122 26.75 -6.43 8.77
C LEU A 122 25.62 -5.38 8.77
N SER A 123 25.95 -4.12 8.48
CA SER A 123 24.94 -3.06 8.36
C SER A 123 24.15 -3.21 7.06
N ALA A 124 22.87 -3.51 7.16
CA ALA A 124 21.97 -3.75 6.03
C ALA A 124 20.75 -2.83 6.11
N TYR A 125 19.88 -2.92 5.11
CA TYR A 125 18.53 -2.40 5.19
C TYR A 125 17.55 -3.30 4.46
N LEU A 126 16.29 -3.22 4.86
CA LEU A 126 15.17 -3.82 4.15
C LEU A 126 14.50 -2.76 3.30
N ASP A 127 13.97 -3.15 2.16
CA ASP A 127 13.12 -2.32 1.33
C ASP A 127 12.01 -3.17 0.72
N ILE A 128 10.88 -2.56 0.40
CA ILE A 128 9.82 -3.21 -0.35
C ILE A 128 9.99 -2.79 -1.81
N VAL A 129 10.33 -3.75 -2.65
CA VAL A 129 10.59 -3.52 -4.09
C VAL A 129 9.83 -4.55 -4.91
N GLU A 130 9.57 -4.22 -6.17
CA GLU A 130 8.89 -5.15 -7.07
C GLU A 130 9.86 -6.24 -7.53
N ASP A 131 9.42 -7.49 -7.42
CA ASP A 131 10.15 -8.65 -7.94
C ASP A 131 10.09 -8.72 -9.48
N ARG A 132 10.67 -9.77 -10.04
CA ARG A 132 10.71 -9.98 -11.51
C ARG A 132 9.32 -10.24 -12.12
N GLU A 133 8.37 -10.72 -11.33
CA GLU A 133 6.99 -10.95 -11.75
C GLU A 133 6.12 -9.69 -11.57
N GLY A 134 6.65 -8.65 -10.94
CA GLY A 134 5.99 -7.36 -10.72
C GLY A 134 5.14 -7.32 -9.45
N TYR A 135 5.41 -8.18 -8.46
CA TYR A 135 4.78 -8.12 -7.15
C TYR A 135 5.71 -7.45 -6.13
N LYS A 136 5.16 -6.58 -5.29
CA LYS A 136 5.92 -5.93 -4.21
C LYS A 136 6.28 -6.94 -3.11
N HIS A 137 7.56 -7.10 -2.84
CA HIS A 137 8.10 -8.04 -1.85
C HIS A 137 9.23 -7.43 -1.02
N ILE A 138 9.50 -8.03 0.13
CA ILE A 138 10.57 -7.59 1.02
C ILE A 138 11.90 -8.10 0.49
N ALA A 139 12.84 -7.19 0.31
CA ALA A 139 14.17 -7.49 -0.14
C ALA A 139 15.22 -6.93 0.85
N VAL A 140 16.30 -7.68 1.04
CA VAL A 140 17.42 -7.30 1.89
C VAL A 140 18.54 -6.76 1.03
N PHE A 141 19.08 -5.62 1.42
CA PHE A 141 20.28 -5.02 0.85
C PHE A 141 21.39 -5.07 1.90
N GLU A 142 22.44 -5.84 1.62
CA GLU A 142 23.54 -6.13 2.58
C GLU A 142 24.47 -4.94 2.86
N SER A 143 24.22 -3.79 2.25
CA SER A 143 24.87 -2.52 2.56
C SER A 143 24.08 -1.37 1.96
N SER A 144 24.32 -0.14 2.44
CA SER A 144 23.74 1.07 1.82
C SER A 144 24.23 1.31 0.38
N ARG A 145 25.34 0.67 -0.02
CA ARG A 145 25.88 0.72 -1.39
C ARG A 145 25.36 -0.41 -2.29
N SER A 146 24.68 -1.41 -1.74
CA SER A 146 24.23 -2.57 -2.50
C SER A 146 23.18 -2.17 -3.54
N SER A 147 23.45 -2.48 -4.81
CA SER A 147 22.50 -2.29 -5.91
C SER A 147 21.54 -3.48 -6.08
N GLU A 148 22.02 -4.68 -5.78
CA GLU A 148 21.29 -5.93 -5.91
C GLU A 148 20.83 -6.44 -4.54
N PRO A 149 19.54 -6.70 -4.35
CA PRO A 149 19.03 -7.33 -3.14
C PRO A 149 18.86 -8.83 -3.29
N TYR A 150 18.57 -9.50 -2.17
CA TYR A 150 17.90 -10.80 -2.20
C TYR A 150 16.52 -10.70 -1.54
N PHE A 151 15.54 -11.38 -2.11
CA PHE A 151 14.18 -11.40 -1.59
C PHE A 151 14.03 -12.41 -0.45
N ILE A 152 13.31 -12.02 0.60
CA ILE A 152 12.90 -12.90 1.70
C ILE A 152 11.40 -13.24 1.64
N THR A 153 10.63 -12.55 0.81
CA THR A 153 9.26 -12.92 0.45
C THR A 153 9.12 -13.03 -1.06
N GLN A 154 8.20 -13.88 -1.52
CA GLN A 154 7.92 -14.07 -2.94
C GLN A 154 6.55 -14.73 -3.13
N GLY A 155 6.00 -14.59 -4.34
CA GLY A 155 4.75 -15.21 -4.75
C GLY A 155 3.78 -14.22 -5.40
N LYS A 156 2.64 -14.73 -5.86
CA LYS A 156 1.60 -13.95 -6.55
C LYS A 156 0.68 -13.20 -5.59
N TRP A 157 1.29 -12.42 -4.70
CA TRP A 157 0.64 -11.57 -3.71
C TRP A 157 1.60 -10.40 -3.40
N GLU A 158 1.10 -9.30 -2.86
CA GLU A 158 1.92 -8.11 -2.58
C GLU A 158 2.00 -7.84 -1.08
N VAL A 159 3.20 -7.48 -0.61
CA VAL A 159 3.40 -6.81 0.67
C VAL A 159 2.78 -5.42 0.56
N THR A 160 2.05 -5.00 1.58
CA THR A 160 1.26 -3.76 1.54
C THR A 160 1.78 -2.72 2.52
N GLY A 161 1.98 -1.50 2.03
CA GLY A 161 2.45 -0.39 2.86
C GLY A 161 3.93 -0.53 3.22
N LYS A 162 4.24 -0.39 4.50
CA LYS A 162 5.61 -0.46 5.06
C LYS A 162 5.76 -1.65 5.99
N LEU A 163 7.00 -1.99 6.32
CA LEU A 163 7.29 -2.98 7.36
C LEU A 163 6.69 -2.54 8.70
N LEU A 164 6.08 -3.48 9.42
CA LEU A 164 5.39 -3.21 10.67
C LEU A 164 6.35 -3.23 11.87
N GLY A 165 7.37 -4.07 11.80
CA GLY A 165 8.40 -4.18 12.82
C GLY A 165 9.45 -5.24 12.49
N VAL A 166 10.59 -5.14 13.15
CA VAL A 166 11.66 -6.16 13.11
C VAL A 166 12.04 -6.50 14.55
N ASN A 167 12.03 -7.78 14.87
CA ASN A 167 12.58 -8.29 16.11
C ASN A 167 14.02 -8.74 15.84
N GLU A 168 15.00 -8.00 16.37
CA GLU A 168 16.42 -8.24 16.10
C GLU A 168 16.93 -9.56 16.70
N GLU A 169 16.47 -9.92 17.89
CA GLU A 169 16.88 -11.14 18.59
C GLU A 169 16.45 -12.40 17.83
N ARG A 170 15.18 -12.44 17.42
CA ARG A 170 14.60 -13.55 16.64
C ARG A 170 14.85 -13.42 15.13
N LYS A 171 15.40 -12.28 14.68
CA LYS A 171 15.68 -11.96 13.27
C LYS A 171 14.42 -12.08 12.41
N THR A 172 13.29 -11.64 12.95
CA THR A 172 11.97 -11.77 12.35
C THR A 172 11.44 -10.43 11.88
N VAL A 173 10.99 -10.37 10.64
CA VAL A 173 10.30 -9.20 10.06
C VAL A 173 8.80 -9.46 10.10
N TYR A 174 8.04 -8.46 10.52
CA TYR A 174 6.58 -8.45 10.53
C TYR A 174 6.05 -7.48 9.48
N PHE A 175 5.07 -7.92 8.70
CA PHE A 175 4.54 -7.15 7.58
C PHE A 175 3.08 -7.46 7.29
N GLN A 176 2.38 -6.53 6.66
CA GLN A 176 1.04 -6.73 6.14
C GLN A 176 1.13 -7.19 4.68
N ALA A 177 0.27 -8.12 4.27
CA ALA A 177 0.21 -8.59 2.89
C ALA A 177 -1.23 -8.77 2.40
N ALA A 178 -1.41 -8.61 1.09
CA ALA A 178 -2.64 -8.96 0.39
C ALA A 178 -2.71 -10.49 0.17
N TYR A 179 -2.92 -11.21 1.26
CA TYR A 179 -2.82 -12.67 1.35
C TYR A 179 -3.91 -13.27 2.25
N PRO A 180 -4.40 -14.50 1.99
CA PRO A 180 -4.19 -15.32 0.78
C PRO A 180 -4.78 -14.78 -0.52
N THR A 181 -5.72 -13.85 -0.47
CA THR A 181 -6.29 -13.21 -1.68
C THR A 181 -6.06 -11.70 -1.65
N SER A 182 -6.17 -11.07 -2.83
CA SER A 182 -5.89 -9.64 -2.99
C SER A 182 -6.85 -8.72 -2.21
N ILE A 183 -8.04 -9.22 -1.84
CA ILE A 183 -9.08 -8.49 -1.10
C ILE A 183 -8.92 -8.56 0.43
N GLN A 184 -7.99 -9.40 0.90
CA GLN A 184 -7.69 -9.61 2.32
C GLN A 184 -6.46 -8.84 2.75
N ARG A 185 -6.31 -8.62 4.05
CA ARG A 185 -5.05 -8.16 4.64
C ARG A 185 -4.70 -9.02 5.82
N SER A 186 -3.57 -9.70 5.73
CA SER A 186 -3.07 -10.56 6.80
C SER A 186 -1.76 -10.00 7.36
N ILE A 187 -1.51 -10.25 8.64
CA ILE A 187 -0.23 -9.98 9.26
C ILE A 187 0.60 -11.26 9.16
N LEU A 188 1.75 -11.15 8.52
CA LEU A 188 2.67 -12.24 8.30
C LEU A 188 4.02 -11.92 8.93
N SER A 189 4.83 -12.95 9.12
CA SER A 189 6.19 -12.83 9.61
C SER A 189 7.14 -13.70 8.80
N VAL A 190 8.40 -13.29 8.70
CA VAL A 190 9.44 -14.07 8.03
C VAL A 190 10.77 -13.90 8.73
N ASN A 191 11.52 -14.99 8.89
CA ASN A 191 12.89 -14.93 9.41
C ASN A 191 13.84 -14.48 8.28
N ILE A 192 14.69 -13.48 8.55
CA ILE A 192 15.57 -12.87 7.55
C ILE A 192 16.62 -13.87 7.04
N ILE A 193 17.14 -14.73 7.92
CA ILE A 193 18.19 -15.69 7.60
C ILE A 193 17.62 -16.94 6.93
N GLU A 194 16.54 -17.50 7.49
CA GLU A 194 15.91 -18.72 6.97
C GLU A 194 15.13 -18.44 5.67
N LYS A 195 14.68 -17.20 5.47
CA LYS A 195 13.94 -16.66 4.31
C LYS A 195 12.55 -17.26 4.10
N GLN A 196 12.39 -18.58 4.18
CA GLN A 196 11.13 -19.28 3.99
C GLN A 196 11.04 -20.53 4.89
N PRO A 197 9.83 -20.96 5.29
CA PRO A 197 8.53 -20.36 4.98
C PRO A 197 8.26 -19.06 5.77
N PHE A 198 7.44 -18.17 5.23
CA PHE A 198 6.79 -17.15 6.06
C PHE A 198 5.71 -17.80 6.96
N LEU A 199 5.42 -17.17 8.09
CA LEU A 199 4.44 -17.63 9.07
C LEU A 199 3.30 -16.62 9.20
N SER A 200 2.10 -17.13 9.49
CA SER A 200 0.93 -16.28 9.70
C SER A 200 0.83 -15.84 11.15
N VAL A 201 0.70 -14.53 11.40
CA VAL A 201 0.43 -13.95 12.73
C VAL A 201 -1.09 -13.82 12.95
N THR A 202 -1.86 -13.69 11.87
CA THR A 202 -3.33 -13.67 11.90
C THR A 202 -3.92 -14.94 11.28
N PRO A 203 -5.17 -15.31 11.59
CA PRO A 203 -5.86 -16.38 10.86
C PRO A 203 -5.95 -16.07 9.36
N ILE A 204 -5.62 -17.06 8.53
CA ILE A 204 -5.69 -16.98 7.04
C ILE A 204 -6.69 -17.96 6.43
N ALA A 205 -7.22 -18.89 7.23
CA ALA A 205 -8.26 -19.82 6.79
C ALA A 205 -9.65 -19.16 6.75
N GLU A 206 -9.79 -18.02 7.43
CA GLU A 206 -11.02 -17.22 7.48
C GLU A 206 -10.78 -15.88 6.79
N ASP A 207 -11.86 -15.34 6.23
CA ASP A 207 -11.90 -14.01 5.64
C ASP A 207 -11.52 -12.95 6.68
N GLY A 208 -10.50 -12.14 6.35
CA GLY A 208 -9.96 -11.16 7.28
C GLY A 208 -9.29 -9.96 6.64
N TYR A 209 -9.48 -8.81 7.30
CA TYR A 209 -8.75 -7.58 7.05
C TYR A 209 -8.14 -7.12 8.37
N TYR A 210 -6.83 -7.27 8.51
CA TYR A 210 -6.10 -6.97 9.74
C TYR A 210 -5.09 -5.85 9.52
N ARG A 211 -4.93 -5.00 10.54
CA ARG A 211 -3.83 -4.06 10.69
C ARG A 211 -3.12 -4.33 12.02
N ALA A 212 -1.81 -4.11 12.09
CA ALA A 212 -1.07 -4.23 13.34
C ALA A 212 -0.07 -3.10 13.51
N ASP A 213 0.10 -2.67 14.77
CA ASP A 213 1.09 -1.69 15.18
C ASP A 213 2.01 -2.36 16.23
N PHE A 214 3.27 -2.59 15.88
CA PHE A 214 4.22 -3.29 16.74
C PHE A 214 4.89 -2.35 17.74
N SER A 215 5.18 -2.89 18.92
CA SER A 215 6.09 -2.26 19.89
C SER A 215 7.50 -2.07 19.31
N PRO A 216 8.33 -1.14 19.83
CA PRO A 216 9.65 -0.86 19.27
C PRO A 216 10.57 -2.09 19.12
N SER A 217 10.54 -3.02 20.09
CA SER A 217 11.29 -4.29 20.03
C SER A 217 10.56 -5.42 19.29
N SER A 218 9.34 -5.16 18.81
CA SER A 218 8.46 -6.13 18.15
C SER A 218 8.18 -7.40 18.98
N ASP A 219 8.10 -7.26 20.31
CA ASP A 219 7.72 -8.37 21.22
C ASP A 219 6.20 -8.47 21.44
N TYR A 220 5.51 -7.35 21.20
CA TYR A 220 4.06 -7.21 21.28
C TYR A 220 3.55 -6.37 20.11
N HIS A 221 2.27 -6.52 19.79
CA HIS A 221 1.59 -5.64 18.85
C HIS A 221 0.14 -5.36 19.24
N LEU A 222 -0.35 -4.19 18.84
CA LEU A 222 -1.78 -3.90 18.80
C LEU A 222 -2.34 -4.45 17.49
N LEU A 223 -3.09 -5.55 17.55
CA LEU A 223 -3.82 -6.11 16.42
C LEU A 223 -5.19 -5.45 16.31
N SER A 224 -5.51 -4.94 15.13
CA SER A 224 -6.82 -4.41 14.76
C SER A 224 -7.44 -5.31 13.69
N TYR A 225 -8.52 -5.99 14.01
CA TYR A 225 -9.38 -6.62 13.02
C TYR A 225 -10.34 -5.56 12.49
N GLU A 226 -10.30 -5.30 11.20
CA GLU A 226 -11.07 -4.25 10.54
C GLU A 226 -12.20 -4.81 9.67
N GLY A 227 -12.36 -6.14 9.56
CA GLY A 227 -13.48 -6.77 8.87
C GLY A 227 -13.18 -8.16 8.31
N PRO A 228 -14.19 -8.82 7.69
CA PRO A 228 -15.50 -8.27 7.31
C PRO A 228 -16.52 -8.20 8.45
N GLY A 229 -16.26 -8.87 9.57
CA GLY A 229 -17.08 -8.78 10.78
C GLY A 229 -16.92 -7.46 11.54
N ILE A 230 -17.52 -7.37 12.72
CA ILE A 230 -17.41 -6.18 13.57
C ILE A 230 -15.95 -5.96 13.98
N PRO A 231 -15.39 -4.76 13.77
CA PRO A 231 -14.01 -4.46 14.13
C PRO A 231 -13.75 -4.59 15.62
N TRP A 232 -12.56 -5.08 15.97
CA TRP A 232 -12.08 -5.17 17.35
C TRP A 232 -10.58 -4.96 17.41
N GLN A 233 -10.07 -4.70 18.60
CA GLN A 233 -8.63 -4.55 18.85
C GLN A 233 -8.19 -5.40 20.03
N LYS A 234 -6.98 -5.98 19.92
CA LYS A 234 -6.33 -6.75 20.97
C LYS A 234 -4.83 -6.44 21.00
N ILE A 235 -4.26 -6.39 22.19
CA ILE A 235 -2.81 -6.46 22.38
C ILE A 235 -2.43 -7.93 22.43
N MET A 236 -1.50 -8.34 21.59
CA MET A 236 -1.06 -9.72 21.41
C MET A 236 0.45 -9.82 21.65
N THR A 237 0.93 -11.03 21.96
CA THR A 237 2.33 -11.41 21.73
C THR A 237 2.70 -11.27 20.25
N ALA A 238 3.99 -11.11 19.95
CA ALA A 238 4.46 -10.84 18.58
C ALA A 238 4.03 -11.86 17.53
N ASP A 239 3.95 -13.13 17.91
CA ASP A 239 3.51 -14.27 17.11
C ASP A 239 1.99 -14.39 16.97
N GLY A 240 1.22 -13.61 17.73
CA GLY A 240 -0.25 -13.54 17.62
C GLY A 240 -0.98 -14.71 18.28
N ASP A 241 -0.26 -15.57 19.02
CA ASP A 241 -0.81 -16.78 19.63
C ASP A 241 -1.60 -16.49 20.93
N ARG A 242 -1.23 -15.42 21.65
CA ARG A 242 -1.75 -15.14 22.98
C ARG A 242 -2.26 -13.71 23.13
N PRO A 243 -3.57 -13.52 23.35
CA PRO A 243 -4.12 -12.21 23.71
C PRO A 243 -3.71 -11.83 25.13
N LEU A 244 -3.28 -10.58 25.30
CA LEU A 244 -2.88 -10.00 26.57
C LEU A 244 -3.94 -9.05 27.12
N TYR A 245 -4.57 -8.29 26.24
CA TYR A 245 -5.54 -7.27 26.59
C TYR A 245 -6.44 -6.95 25.40
N THR A 246 -7.71 -6.58 25.65
CA THR A 246 -8.67 -6.17 24.61
C THR A 246 -9.05 -4.71 24.86
N PRO A 247 -8.44 -3.75 24.14
CA PRO A 247 -8.81 -2.33 24.28
C PRO A 247 -10.26 -2.02 23.88
N GLY A 248 -10.81 -2.74 22.91
CA GLY A 248 -12.19 -2.55 22.46
C GLY A 248 -12.66 -3.63 21.51
N ASP A 249 -13.90 -4.07 21.68
CA ASP A 249 -14.57 -5.12 20.90
C ASP A 249 -15.72 -4.59 20.03
N ASN A 250 -16.12 -3.33 20.24
CA ASN A 250 -17.28 -2.70 19.63
C ASN A 250 -18.56 -3.52 19.71
N ASP A 251 -18.77 -4.26 20.81
CA ASP A 251 -19.91 -5.18 20.94
C ASP A 251 -21.28 -4.50 20.79
N HIS A 252 -21.39 -3.21 21.12
CA HIS A 252 -22.60 -2.42 20.90
C HIS A 252 -23.03 -2.39 19.42
N LEU A 253 -22.10 -2.50 18.46
CA LEU A 253 -22.41 -2.55 17.03
C LEU A 253 -23.14 -3.83 16.61
N ARG A 254 -23.08 -4.92 17.40
CA ARG A 254 -23.84 -6.15 17.15
C ARG A 254 -25.34 -5.88 17.13
N THR A 255 -25.81 -4.94 17.96
CA THR A 255 -27.23 -4.60 18.07
C THR A 255 -27.77 -3.81 16.88
N ILE A 256 -26.88 -3.21 16.07
CA ILE A 256 -27.20 -2.36 14.91
C ILE A 256 -26.79 -3.05 13.60
N GLN A 257 -26.32 -4.31 13.66
CA GLN A 257 -25.81 -4.99 12.49
C GLN A 257 -26.94 -5.31 11.51
N ALA A 258 -27.03 -4.49 10.47
CA ALA A 258 -27.92 -4.74 9.36
C ALA A 258 -27.40 -5.92 8.52
N THR A 259 -28.30 -6.83 8.19
CA THR A 259 -28.06 -8.16 7.58
C THR A 259 -27.95 -8.08 6.05
N GLU A 260 -27.27 -7.05 5.52
CA GLU A 260 -27.02 -7.02 4.08
C GLU A 260 -26.15 -8.20 3.66
N GLU A 261 -26.54 -8.84 2.57
CA GLU A 261 -25.85 -10.00 2.03
C GLU A 261 -24.69 -9.51 1.16
N MET A 262 -23.47 -9.91 1.53
CA MET A 262 -22.26 -9.59 0.79
C MET A 262 -21.84 -10.81 -0.02
N HIS A 263 -21.70 -10.64 -1.33
CA HIS A 263 -21.13 -11.64 -2.22
C HIS A 263 -19.82 -11.15 -2.81
N LEU A 264 -18.80 -11.99 -2.76
CA LEU A 264 -17.48 -11.73 -3.33
C LEU A 264 -17.28 -12.68 -4.50
N LEU A 265 -16.86 -12.11 -5.63
CA LEU A 265 -16.71 -12.82 -6.89
C LEU A 265 -15.39 -12.42 -7.53
N THR A 266 -14.78 -13.37 -8.23
CA THR A 266 -13.67 -13.09 -9.16
C THR A 266 -14.15 -13.41 -10.57
N ASN A 267 -13.97 -12.46 -11.49
CA ASN A 267 -14.33 -12.65 -12.89
C ASN A 267 -13.12 -12.47 -13.80
N SER A 268 -12.87 -13.43 -14.68
CA SER A 268 -11.77 -13.41 -15.62
C SER A 268 -12.22 -12.85 -16.98
N TYR A 269 -11.61 -11.75 -17.42
CA TYR A 269 -11.89 -11.13 -18.72
C TYR A 269 -10.62 -10.55 -19.34
N ASP A 270 -10.43 -10.79 -20.65
CA ASP A 270 -9.30 -10.24 -21.43
C ASP A 270 -7.92 -10.60 -20.83
N GLY A 271 -7.82 -11.76 -20.16
CA GLY A 271 -6.60 -12.24 -19.51
C GLY A 271 -6.33 -11.66 -18.11
N PHE A 272 -7.30 -10.98 -17.51
CA PHE A 272 -7.21 -10.41 -16.16
C PHE A 272 -8.31 -10.95 -15.25
N ASP A 273 -7.98 -11.11 -13.97
CA ASP A 273 -8.95 -11.46 -12.92
C ASP A 273 -9.36 -10.20 -12.15
N PHE A 274 -10.65 -9.91 -12.13
CA PHE A 274 -11.22 -8.75 -11.47
C PHE A 274 -12.01 -9.15 -10.23
N ASN A 275 -11.73 -8.49 -9.12
CA ASN A 275 -12.50 -8.64 -7.90
C ASN A 275 -13.79 -7.83 -7.99
N ILE A 276 -14.90 -8.45 -7.60
CA ILE A 276 -16.24 -7.86 -7.57
C ILE A 276 -16.84 -8.10 -6.19
N LYS A 277 -17.45 -7.06 -5.63
CA LYS A 277 -18.23 -7.12 -4.39
C LYS A 277 -19.64 -6.65 -4.67
N GLU A 278 -20.59 -7.54 -4.47
CA GLU A 278 -22.01 -7.25 -4.56
C GLU A 278 -22.60 -7.18 -3.16
N ILE A 279 -23.37 -6.12 -2.90
CA ILE A 279 -24.06 -5.89 -1.64
C ILE A 279 -25.56 -5.85 -1.96
N ARG A 280 -26.32 -6.77 -1.38
CA ARG A 280 -27.74 -6.98 -1.67
C ARG A 280 -28.62 -6.57 -0.49
N PRO A 281 -29.84 -6.06 -0.75
CA PRO A 281 -30.81 -5.80 0.31
C PRO A 281 -31.12 -7.08 1.09
N PRO A 282 -31.38 -6.98 2.41
CA PRO A 282 -31.77 -8.16 3.18
C PRO A 282 -33.10 -8.73 2.67
N ASN A 283 -33.18 -10.06 2.62
CA ASN A 283 -34.34 -10.81 2.12
C ASN A 283 -34.72 -10.37 0.69
N MET A 284 -33.73 -10.23 -0.19
CA MET A 284 -33.94 -9.89 -1.59
C MET A 284 -34.71 -11.02 -2.29
N ASP A 285 -35.74 -10.67 -3.04
CA ASP A 285 -36.43 -11.59 -3.94
C ASP A 285 -35.52 -11.99 -5.11
N THR A 286 -35.16 -13.26 -5.17
CA THR A 286 -34.32 -13.84 -6.23
C THR A 286 -35.13 -14.55 -7.32
N SER A 287 -36.46 -14.56 -7.25
CA SER A 287 -37.34 -15.21 -8.26
C SER A 287 -37.34 -14.49 -9.60
N GLY A 288 -37.00 -13.19 -9.60
CA GLY A 288 -37.04 -12.31 -10.76
C GLY A 288 -38.34 -11.54 -10.95
N GLU A 289 -39.34 -11.72 -10.08
CA GLU A 289 -40.58 -10.93 -10.06
C GLU A 289 -40.29 -9.47 -9.67
N THR A 290 -39.46 -9.26 -8.66
CA THR A 290 -39.02 -7.93 -8.23
C THR A 290 -37.80 -7.47 -9.04
N LYS A 291 -37.85 -6.25 -9.58
CA LYS A 291 -36.70 -5.61 -10.23
C LYS A 291 -36.04 -4.62 -9.26
N TYR A 292 -34.74 -4.81 -9.02
CA TYR A 292 -33.93 -3.96 -8.16
C TYR A 292 -33.11 -2.99 -9.00
N LEU A 293 -33.00 -1.74 -8.54
CA LEU A 293 -32.02 -0.79 -9.09
C LEU A 293 -30.62 -1.29 -8.76
N VAL A 294 -29.71 -1.23 -9.74
CA VAL A 294 -28.30 -1.57 -9.54
C VAL A 294 -27.45 -0.31 -9.62
N LEU A 295 -26.69 -0.03 -8.56
CA LEU A 295 -25.69 1.02 -8.51
C LEU A 295 -24.29 0.42 -8.70
N PHE A 296 -23.62 0.81 -9.78
CA PHE A 296 -22.24 0.42 -10.01
C PHE A 296 -21.27 1.44 -9.40
N THR A 297 -20.35 0.96 -8.58
CA THR A 297 -19.22 1.73 -8.06
C THR A 297 -17.94 1.15 -8.65
N VAL A 298 -17.23 1.93 -9.45
CA VAL A 298 -16.00 1.48 -10.13
C VAL A 298 -14.81 2.28 -9.59
N SER A 299 -13.72 1.58 -9.29
CA SER A 299 -12.46 2.23 -8.92
C SER A 299 -11.87 2.92 -10.14
N GLY A 300 -11.60 4.23 -10.02
CA GLY A 300 -11.00 5.04 -11.10
C GLY A 300 -9.59 5.55 -10.79
N ALA A 301 -9.08 5.34 -9.58
CA ALA A 301 -7.77 5.82 -9.20
C ALA A 301 -6.70 4.72 -9.43
N PRO A 302 -5.58 5.04 -10.10
CA PRO A 302 -4.48 4.10 -10.24
C PRO A 302 -3.94 3.64 -8.88
N SER A 303 -3.66 2.35 -8.75
CA SER A 303 -3.21 1.65 -7.54
C SER A 303 -4.21 1.60 -6.38
N SER A 304 -5.43 2.15 -6.52
CA SER A 304 -6.44 2.03 -5.47
C SER A 304 -7.14 0.66 -5.48
N GLN A 305 -7.93 0.41 -4.44
CA GLN A 305 -8.75 -0.79 -4.31
C GLN A 305 -10.06 -0.41 -3.60
N ILE A 306 -11.20 -0.81 -4.16
CA ILE A 306 -12.52 -0.63 -3.52
C ILE A 306 -13.14 -1.96 -3.08
N VAL A 307 -12.75 -3.06 -3.71
CA VAL A 307 -13.19 -4.41 -3.33
C VAL A 307 -12.23 -4.97 -2.30
N ASN A 308 -12.65 -4.93 -1.04
CA ASN A 308 -11.93 -5.51 0.09
C ASN A 308 -12.89 -5.96 1.20
N LEU A 309 -12.32 -6.60 2.20
CA LEU A 309 -13.04 -7.14 3.37
C LEU A 309 -13.17 -6.16 4.53
N MET A 310 -12.87 -4.87 4.39
CA MET A 310 -13.08 -3.93 5.49
C MET A 310 -14.58 -3.82 5.83
N PHE A 311 -14.89 -3.82 7.12
CA PHE A 311 -16.20 -3.49 7.65
C PHE A 311 -16.46 -1.99 7.43
N ARG A 312 -17.50 -1.69 6.65
CA ARG A 312 -17.93 -0.32 6.38
C ARG A 312 -19.44 -0.23 6.47
N ARG A 313 -19.92 0.84 7.10
CA ARG A 313 -21.31 1.29 7.05
C ARG A 313 -21.31 2.69 6.48
N ASP A 314 -21.48 2.77 5.18
CA ASP A 314 -21.34 4.01 4.42
C ASP A 314 -22.54 4.22 3.49
N TRP A 315 -22.35 5.07 2.49
CA TRP A 315 -23.35 5.35 1.46
C TRP A 315 -23.88 4.08 0.78
N ASN A 316 -23.02 3.08 0.54
CA ASN A 316 -23.44 1.84 -0.11
C ASN A 316 -24.41 1.07 0.77
N SER A 317 -24.10 0.96 2.07
CA SER A 317 -25.01 0.35 3.05
C SER A 317 -26.36 1.08 3.11
N TYR A 318 -26.36 2.41 3.06
CA TYR A 318 -27.60 3.20 3.05
C TYR A 318 -28.43 2.94 1.80
N VAL A 319 -27.81 2.97 0.62
CA VAL A 319 -28.49 2.70 -0.67
C VAL A 319 -29.09 1.30 -0.67
N THR A 320 -28.31 0.30 -0.24
CA THR A 320 -28.75 -1.09 -0.17
C THR A 320 -29.96 -1.27 0.73
N HIS A 321 -29.90 -0.74 1.95
CA HIS A 321 -30.97 -0.92 2.93
C HIS A 321 -32.17 -0.03 2.69
N LYS A 322 -31.95 1.28 2.60
CA LYS A 322 -33.03 2.27 2.61
C LYS A 322 -33.73 2.35 1.27
N LEU A 323 -32.98 2.23 0.17
CA LEU A 323 -33.51 2.33 -1.19
C LEU A 323 -33.77 0.95 -1.81
N ARG A 324 -33.53 -0.14 -1.08
CA ARG A 324 -33.67 -1.53 -1.55
C ARG A 324 -33.07 -1.70 -2.95
N SER A 325 -31.78 -1.36 -3.07
CA SER A 325 -31.04 -1.41 -4.32
C SER A 325 -29.83 -2.35 -4.18
N ILE A 326 -29.32 -2.87 -5.29
CA ILE A 326 -28.10 -3.67 -5.31
C ILE A 326 -26.92 -2.74 -5.57
N VAL A 327 -25.86 -2.84 -4.79
CA VAL A 327 -24.59 -2.14 -5.06
C VAL A 327 -23.58 -3.15 -5.59
N VAL A 328 -22.97 -2.85 -6.73
CA VAL A 328 -21.89 -3.66 -7.33
C VAL A 328 -20.62 -2.83 -7.38
N MET A 329 -19.58 -3.29 -6.69
CA MET A 329 -18.26 -2.69 -6.68
C MET A 329 -17.30 -3.56 -7.48
N MET A 330 -16.40 -2.95 -8.24
CA MET A 330 -15.43 -3.69 -9.07
C MET A 330 -14.07 -3.01 -9.11
N ASP A 331 -13.02 -3.83 -8.99
CA ASP A 331 -11.64 -3.44 -9.24
C ASP A 331 -11.18 -3.96 -10.62
N GLY A 332 -11.08 -3.04 -11.59
CA GLY A 332 -10.62 -3.31 -12.95
C GLY A 332 -9.12 -3.12 -13.15
N ARG A 333 -8.63 -3.09 -14.40
CA ARG A 333 -7.21 -2.74 -14.66
C ARG A 333 -6.87 -1.36 -14.09
N GLY A 334 -5.67 -1.25 -13.54
CA GLY A 334 -5.18 -0.05 -12.87
C GLY A 334 -5.22 -0.13 -11.35
N THR A 335 -5.99 -1.04 -10.76
CA THR A 335 -6.08 -1.22 -9.30
C THR A 335 -4.87 -1.92 -8.72
N GLY A 336 -4.70 -1.83 -7.40
CA GLY A 336 -3.56 -2.41 -6.67
C GLY A 336 -3.75 -3.86 -6.22
N TYR A 337 -2.70 -4.43 -5.61
CA TYR A 337 -2.71 -5.68 -4.85
C TYR A 337 -2.85 -6.98 -5.66
N GLN A 338 -2.74 -6.90 -6.99
CA GLN A 338 -2.68 -8.06 -7.91
C GLN A 338 -1.47 -7.99 -8.85
N GLY A 339 -0.44 -7.24 -8.45
CA GLY A 339 0.81 -7.10 -9.18
C GLY A 339 0.75 -6.11 -10.34
N ARG A 340 1.94 -5.78 -10.86
CA ARG A 340 2.17 -4.79 -11.91
C ARG A 340 1.36 -5.06 -13.18
N ASN A 341 1.14 -6.34 -13.53
CA ASN A 341 0.40 -6.69 -14.74
C ASN A 341 -1.02 -6.11 -14.74
N LEU A 342 -1.72 -6.15 -13.59
CA LEU A 342 -3.04 -5.52 -13.46
C LEU A 342 -2.95 -3.99 -13.34
N ARG A 343 -1.92 -3.48 -12.63
CA ARG A 343 -1.74 -2.06 -12.31
C ARG A 343 -1.32 -1.19 -13.51
N SER A 344 -0.40 -1.65 -14.35
CA SER A 344 0.24 -0.85 -15.40
C SER A 344 -0.57 -0.50 -16.67
N PRO A 345 -1.58 -1.27 -17.13
CA PRO A 345 -2.25 -1.02 -18.42
C PRO A 345 -2.84 0.39 -18.59
N VAL A 346 -3.23 1.05 -17.50
CA VAL A 346 -3.81 2.40 -17.48
C VAL A 346 -2.78 3.51 -17.73
N LYS A 347 -1.48 3.22 -17.66
CA LYS A 347 -0.42 4.20 -17.95
C LYS A 347 -0.62 4.79 -19.35
N ASN A 348 -0.69 6.13 -19.41
CA ASN A 348 -0.95 6.91 -20.63
C ASN A 348 -2.29 6.59 -21.33
N ARG A 349 -3.22 5.91 -20.63
CA ARG A 349 -4.52 5.48 -21.14
C ARG A 349 -5.62 5.58 -20.07
N LEU A 350 -5.48 6.52 -19.14
CA LEU A 350 -6.45 6.75 -18.06
C LEU A 350 -7.86 6.96 -18.62
N GLY A 351 -8.84 6.34 -17.97
CA GLY A 351 -10.24 6.34 -18.36
C GLY A 351 -10.59 5.44 -19.54
N ARG A 352 -9.62 4.83 -20.25
CA ARG A 352 -9.91 3.92 -21.37
C ARG A 352 -10.19 2.50 -20.89
N TRP A 353 -9.31 1.97 -20.03
CA TRP A 353 -9.40 0.58 -19.59
C TRP A 353 -10.40 0.43 -18.46
N GLU A 354 -10.38 1.35 -17.51
CA GLU A 354 -11.31 1.47 -16.40
C GLU A 354 -12.76 1.51 -16.92
N ALA A 355 -13.02 2.30 -17.97
CA ALA A 355 -14.32 2.34 -18.60
C ALA A 355 -14.66 1.05 -19.35
N ARG A 356 -13.69 0.39 -19.99
CA ARG A 356 -13.91 -0.86 -20.74
C ARG A 356 -14.21 -2.04 -19.81
N ASP A 357 -13.56 -2.05 -18.65
CA ASP A 357 -13.70 -3.08 -17.62
C ASP A 357 -14.98 -2.88 -16.80
N ALA A 358 -15.45 -1.63 -16.68
CA ALA A 358 -16.69 -1.30 -16.01
C ALA A 358 -17.87 -2.15 -16.54
N PRO A 359 -18.76 -2.63 -15.65
CA PRO A 359 -20.00 -3.29 -16.02
C PRO A 359 -20.81 -2.45 -17.02
N ARG A 360 -21.18 -3.02 -18.17
CA ARG A 360 -22.02 -2.36 -19.18
C ARG A 360 -23.17 -3.26 -19.60
N ASN A 361 -24.35 -2.65 -19.80
CA ASN A 361 -25.48 -3.31 -20.43
C ASN A 361 -25.21 -3.41 -21.93
N ARG A 362 -24.90 -4.61 -22.44
CA ARG A 362 -24.63 -4.86 -23.87
C ARG A 362 -25.79 -5.61 -24.50
N GLY A 363 -26.96 -4.98 -24.58
CA GLY A 363 -28.08 -5.35 -25.47
C GLY A 363 -28.81 -6.66 -25.14
N ASP A 364 -28.07 -7.73 -24.87
CA ASP A 364 -28.57 -9.06 -24.55
C ASP A 364 -28.10 -9.40 -23.15
N SER A 365 -28.82 -8.86 -22.17
CA SER A 365 -28.59 -9.00 -20.73
C SER A 365 -27.30 -8.35 -20.23
N VAL A 366 -27.38 -7.72 -19.07
CA VAL A 366 -26.22 -7.23 -18.33
C VAL A 366 -25.25 -8.42 -18.23
N GLN A 367 -24.10 -8.34 -18.92
CA GLN A 367 -23.12 -9.43 -18.95
C GLN A 367 -22.50 -9.69 -17.56
N LEU A 368 -22.87 -8.91 -16.54
CA LEU A 368 -22.65 -9.26 -15.12
C LEU A 368 -23.80 -10.09 -14.51
N LEU A 369 -25.06 -9.92 -14.93
CA LEU A 369 -26.19 -10.71 -14.42
C LEU A 369 -26.29 -12.10 -15.05
N ILE A 370 -25.78 -12.34 -16.27
CA ILE A 370 -25.86 -13.67 -16.90
C ILE A 370 -24.98 -14.71 -16.16
N TRP A 371 -24.01 -14.27 -15.36
CA TRP A 371 -23.13 -15.19 -14.61
C TRP A 371 -23.66 -15.55 -13.23
N MET A 372 -24.78 -14.97 -12.78
CA MET A 372 -25.35 -15.19 -11.44
C MET A 372 -26.55 -16.13 -11.41
N THR A 373 -26.94 -16.71 -12.54
CA THR A 373 -27.96 -17.75 -12.63
C THR A 373 -27.37 -19.00 -13.28
N LYS A 374 -26.60 -19.76 -12.51
CA LYS A 374 -26.55 -21.22 -12.62
C LYS A 374 -26.40 -21.83 -11.24
#